data_AF-A0A3R7DBL4-F1
#
_entry.id   AF-A0A3R7DBL4-F1
#
_cell.length_a   1.000
_cell.length_b   1.000
_cell.length_c   1.000
_cell.angle_alpha   90.00
_cell.angle_beta   90.00
_cell.angle_gamma   90.00
#
_symmetry.space_group_name_H-M   'P 1'
#
loop_
_entity.id
_entity.type
_entity.pdbx_description
1 polymer ?
#
loop_
_entity_poly.entity_id
_entity_poly.type
_entity_poly.pdbx_seq_one_letter_code
_entity_poly.pdbx_strand_id
1 'polypeptide(L)'
;MSKRRFESMSKLPIFIITENEPTPLLRDFALFTQYLRTHHIVLTKVNEFIPRKDLYELNQRMTHPLPDTTPRTDQTLYPLLHLFYHLILAGKLFQKVSGKGSRLVLKPTGRLQAYEELKLTEKYFFLLETLWIDADWKKLQVEYSWHSFLYSVRDVMEYLSMRQPGEEIQLKGEDTSDMARILLSWNYFLLYFSYFGFWKVTRDADLALRDLPKRFFSAESITPSSFGVTLARVLSETRDIFYWNLPYRRKEYGEWQAIPGSPLPGEDSSAGAGEPFFLPFTPLFPEGELAKTLPRKGVKFVDGTYVFKVALAKDLWRRIEISADHTLLDLHRAIQKAYNFDDDHLYSFFMDGKAWSHERFISPYEEGGPWVDDVRIGELGLFIGQNILYLFDYGDEWHFQVELEEIRTEGLKPRKPKIIEREGKAPEQYGYYEE
;
A
#
# COMPACT_ATOMS: atom_id res chain seq x y z
N MET A 1 32.55 7.36 11.78
CA MET A 1 31.45 7.37 12.79
C MET A 1 30.87 5.97 13.12
N SER A 2 31.52 4.85 12.74
CA SER A 2 30.89 3.51 12.82
C SER A 2 31.17 2.70 14.10
N LYS A 3 32.24 2.97 14.87
CA LYS A 3 32.59 2.16 16.07
C LYS A 3 31.84 2.54 17.36
N ARG A 4 31.53 3.83 17.59
CA ARG A 4 30.80 4.27 18.80
C ARG A 4 29.31 3.94 18.80
N ARG A 5 28.71 3.65 17.63
CA ARG A 5 27.28 3.27 17.52
C ARG A 5 27.02 1.84 18.03
N PHE A 6 27.98 0.92 17.89
CA PHE A 6 27.81 -0.48 18.32
C PHE A 6 28.12 -0.73 19.81
N GLU A 7 28.99 0.07 20.45
CA GLU A 7 29.31 -0.10 21.88
C GLU A 7 28.15 0.27 22.83
N SER A 8 27.13 1.00 22.35
CA SER A 8 25.92 1.36 23.10
C SER A 8 24.85 0.25 23.14
N MET A 9 25.02 -0.86 22.42
CA MET A 9 23.96 -1.87 22.24
C MET A 9 23.97 -3.01 23.27
N SER A 10 25.01 -3.13 24.11
CA SER A 10 25.20 -4.22 25.07
C SER A 10 24.27 -4.20 26.31
N LYS A 11 23.28 -3.29 26.34
CA LYS A 11 22.28 -3.18 27.41
C LYS A 11 20.83 -3.12 26.92
N LEU A 12 20.58 -3.41 25.64
CA LEU A 12 19.21 -3.39 25.12
C LEU A 12 18.43 -4.60 25.67
N PRO A 13 17.15 -4.43 26.03
CA PRO A 13 16.30 -5.54 26.44
C PRO A 13 16.16 -6.58 25.30
N ILE A 14 16.12 -7.85 25.68
CA ILE A 14 15.80 -8.95 24.76
C ILE A 14 14.30 -9.24 24.84
N PHE A 15 13.63 -9.24 23.70
CA PHE A 15 12.19 -9.47 23.59
C PHE A 15 11.88 -10.85 23.02
N ILE A 16 10.70 -11.37 23.35
CA ILE A 16 10.15 -12.61 22.80
C ILE A 16 8.82 -12.27 22.15
N ILE A 17 8.68 -12.62 20.87
CA ILE A 17 7.41 -12.50 20.15
C ILE A 17 6.64 -13.81 20.29
N THR A 18 5.39 -13.72 20.70
CA THR A 18 4.46 -14.85 20.73
C THR A 18 3.23 -14.53 19.88
N GLU A 19 2.24 -15.41 19.85
CA GLU A 19 0.96 -15.11 19.19
C GLU A 19 0.19 -13.96 19.88
N ASN A 20 0.45 -13.74 21.18
CA ASN A 20 -0.29 -12.79 22.02
C ASN A 20 0.58 -11.65 22.58
N GLU A 21 1.90 -11.73 22.44
CA GLU A 21 2.87 -10.76 22.98
C GLU A 21 3.78 -10.26 21.85
N PRO A 22 4.08 -8.95 21.76
CA PRO A 22 3.69 -7.88 22.70
C PRO A 22 2.20 -7.50 22.63
N THR A 23 1.49 -8.02 21.62
CA THR A 23 0.06 -7.84 21.40
C THR A 23 -0.49 -9.07 20.66
N PRO A 24 -1.82 -9.27 20.60
CA PRO A 24 -2.44 -10.34 19.83
C PRO A 24 -2.41 -10.15 18.30
N LEU A 25 -1.56 -9.25 17.77
CA LEU A 25 -1.47 -8.93 16.34
C LEU A 25 -1.30 -10.17 15.47
N LEU A 26 -0.38 -11.07 15.84
CA LEU A 26 -0.08 -12.26 15.04
C LEU A 26 -1.23 -13.28 15.07
N ARG A 27 -1.84 -13.50 16.25
CA ARG A 27 -3.03 -14.33 16.39
C ARG A 27 -4.17 -13.83 15.50
N ASP A 28 -4.48 -12.54 15.60
CA ASP A 28 -5.60 -11.93 14.88
C ASP A 28 -5.33 -11.90 13.36
N PHE A 29 -4.08 -11.66 12.94
CA PHE A 29 -3.69 -11.72 11.53
C PHE A 29 -3.79 -13.15 10.96
N ALA A 30 -3.41 -14.17 11.72
CA ALA A 30 -3.58 -15.57 11.33
C ALA A 30 -5.07 -15.93 11.16
N LEU A 31 -5.93 -15.50 12.09
CA LEU A 31 -7.38 -15.69 11.98
C LEU A 31 -7.97 -14.98 10.75
N PHE A 32 -7.55 -13.74 10.50
CA PHE A 32 -7.97 -12.95 9.35
C PHE A 32 -7.60 -13.64 8.04
N THR A 33 -6.33 -14.01 7.85
CA THR A 33 -5.87 -14.66 6.63
C THR A 33 -6.50 -16.05 6.43
N GLN A 34 -6.70 -16.82 7.51
CA GLN A 34 -7.42 -18.09 7.46
C GLN A 34 -8.87 -17.90 6.99
N TYR A 35 -9.59 -16.91 7.52
CA TYR A 35 -10.96 -16.61 7.11
C TYR A 35 -11.03 -16.29 5.61
N LEU A 36 -10.15 -15.41 5.12
CA LEU A 36 -10.12 -15.04 3.70
C LEU A 36 -9.77 -16.22 2.78
N ARG A 37 -8.97 -17.19 3.26
CA ARG A 37 -8.64 -18.42 2.53
C ARG A 37 -9.83 -19.37 2.40
N THR A 38 -10.66 -19.48 3.45
CA THR A 38 -11.78 -20.43 3.49
C THR A 38 -13.09 -19.87 2.96
N HIS A 39 -13.20 -18.54 2.78
CA HIS A 39 -14.40 -17.88 2.27
C HIS A 39 -14.17 -17.32 0.87
N HIS A 40 -15.24 -17.29 0.05
CA HIS A 40 -15.17 -16.66 -1.26
C HIS A 40 -15.44 -15.16 -1.15
N ILE A 41 -14.38 -14.38 -0.94
CA ILE A 41 -14.47 -12.94 -0.72
C ILE A 41 -14.58 -12.20 -2.05
N VAL A 42 -15.81 -11.83 -2.43
CA VAL A 42 -16.09 -10.97 -3.58
C VAL A 42 -16.07 -9.51 -3.11
N LEU A 43 -15.13 -8.72 -3.62
CA LEU A 43 -14.93 -7.34 -3.20
C LEU A 43 -16.07 -6.42 -3.66
N THR A 44 -16.30 -5.36 -2.89
CA THR A 44 -17.28 -4.32 -3.23
C THR A 44 -16.90 -3.59 -4.52
N LYS A 45 -17.89 -3.13 -5.30
CA LYS A 45 -17.64 -2.57 -6.63
C LYS A 45 -16.84 -1.26 -6.62
N VAL A 46 -17.06 -0.39 -5.63
CA VAL A 46 -16.54 0.99 -5.65
C VAL A 46 -15.15 1.08 -5.04
N ASN A 47 -14.99 0.58 -3.82
CA ASN A 47 -13.74 0.70 -3.08
C ASN A 47 -12.92 -0.60 -3.08
N GLU A 48 -13.48 -1.68 -3.65
CA GLU A 48 -12.85 -2.99 -3.69
C GLU A 48 -12.53 -3.54 -2.29
N PHE A 49 -13.32 -3.12 -1.29
CA PHE A 49 -13.23 -3.57 0.09
C PHE A 49 -13.90 -4.91 0.33
N ILE A 50 -13.54 -5.57 1.44
CA ILE A 50 -14.20 -6.77 1.95
C ILE A 50 -15.68 -6.42 2.23
N PRO A 51 -16.65 -7.29 1.90
CA PRO A 51 -18.05 -7.02 2.19
C PRO A 51 -18.32 -6.86 3.68
N ARG A 52 -19.30 -6.00 4.00
CA ARG A 52 -19.67 -5.64 5.39
C ARG A 52 -20.07 -6.83 6.25
N LYS A 53 -20.69 -7.84 5.64
CA LYS A 53 -21.06 -9.08 6.33
C LYS A 53 -19.81 -9.85 6.79
N ASP A 54 -18.87 -10.07 5.88
CA ASP A 54 -17.60 -10.75 6.19
C ASP A 54 -16.77 -9.97 7.23
N LEU A 55 -16.75 -8.63 7.14
CA LEU A 55 -16.10 -7.77 8.13
C LEU A 55 -16.71 -7.89 9.53
N TYR A 56 -18.04 -7.91 9.61
CA TYR A 56 -18.74 -8.08 10.88
C TYR A 56 -18.40 -9.44 11.51
N GLU A 57 -18.44 -10.52 10.72
CA GLU A 57 -18.07 -11.87 11.19
C GLU A 57 -16.60 -11.97 11.61
N LEU A 58 -15.68 -11.36 10.85
CA LEU A 58 -14.26 -11.27 11.19
C LEU A 58 -14.06 -10.55 12.53
N ASN A 59 -14.72 -9.40 12.72
CA ASN A 59 -14.60 -8.61 13.93
C ASN A 59 -14.97 -9.41 15.18
N GLN A 60 -16.04 -10.22 15.12
CA GLN A 60 -16.46 -11.07 16.25
C GLN A 60 -15.43 -12.15 16.64
N ARG A 61 -14.46 -12.45 15.76
CA ARG A 61 -13.42 -13.46 16.00
C ARG A 61 -12.10 -12.88 16.48
N MET A 62 -11.90 -11.56 16.36
CA MET A 62 -10.69 -10.88 16.81
C MET A 62 -10.54 -10.98 18.33
N THR A 63 -9.32 -10.87 18.84
CA THR A 63 -9.06 -10.93 20.29
C THR A 63 -9.77 -9.82 21.06
N HIS A 64 -9.84 -8.63 20.46
CA HIS A 64 -10.59 -7.49 20.97
C HIS A 64 -11.53 -6.95 19.88
N PRO A 65 -12.75 -7.53 19.74
CA PRO A 65 -13.73 -7.07 18.78
C PRO A 65 -14.04 -5.59 18.97
N LEU A 66 -14.15 -4.84 17.87
CA LEU A 66 -14.61 -3.45 17.94
C LEU A 66 -16.09 -3.43 18.39
N PRO A 67 -16.43 -2.71 19.48
CA PRO A 67 -17.82 -2.62 19.97
C PRO A 67 -18.69 -1.82 19.00
N ASP A 68 -20.02 -1.91 19.18
CA ASP A 68 -21.04 -1.13 18.44
C ASP A 68 -20.99 -1.26 16.92
N THR A 69 -20.46 -2.38 16.44
CA THR A 69 -20.41 -2.71 15.01
C THR A 69 -21.67 -3.44 14.57
N THR A 70 -22.04 -3.28 13.30
CA THR A 70 -23.20 -3.93 12.69
C THR A 70 -22.80 -4.60 11.37
N PRO A 71 -23.63 -5.50 10.82
CA PRO A 71 -23.46 -6.01 9.45
C PRO A 71 -23.50 -4.93 8.34
N ARG A 72 -23.73 -3.66 8.69
CA ARG A 72 -23.69 -2.50 7.79
C ARG A 72 -22.49 -1.58 8.03
N THR A 73 -21.65 -1.86 9.02
CA THR A 73 -20.44 -1.08 9.28
C THR A 73 -19.44 -1.29 8.14
N ASP A 74 -18.88 -0.20 7.63
CA ASP A 74 -17.97 -0.21 6.48
C ASP A 74 -16.53 -0.55 6.89
N GLN A 75 -15.70 -1.03 5.95
CA GLN A 75 -14.32 -1.46 6.23
C GLN A 75 -13.51 -0.39 6.94
N THR A 76 -13.67 0.85 6.49
CA THR A 76 -12.89 1.97 7.02
C THR A 76 -13.21 2.31 8.47
N LEU A 77 -14.25 1.71 9.07
CA LEU A 77 -14.60 1.88 10.47
C LEU A 77 -14.09 0.72 11.35
N TYR A 78 -13.41 -0.26 10.77
CA TYR A 78 -12.73 -1.34 11.49
C TYR A 78 -11.20 -1.14 11.40
N PRO A 79 -10.55 -0.36 12.29
CA PRO A 79 -9.13 -0.02 12.16
C PRO A 79 -8.23 -1.25 11.95
N LEU A 80 -8.37 -2.29 12.79
CA LEU A 80 -7.55 -3.50 12.69
C LEU A 80 -7.77 -4.26 11.36
N LEU A 81 -9.03 -4.47 10.96
CA LEU A 81 -9.34 -5.20 9.72
C LEU A 81 -8.96 -4.39 8.47
N HIS A 82 -9.08 -3.06 8.54
CA HIS A 82 -8.64 -2.14 7.49
C HIS A 82 -7.13 -2.19 7.31
N LEU A 83 -6.37 -2.14 8.43
CA LEU A 83 -4.93 -2.34 8.43
C LEU A 83 -4.57 -3.69 7.80
N PHE A 84 -5.17 -4.79 8.26
CA PHE A 84 -4.88 -6.13 7.74
C PHE A 84 -5.18 -6.26 6.25
N TYR A 85 -6.31 -5.73 5.77
CA TYR A 85 -6.64 -5.70 4.34
C TYR A 85 -5.54 -5.01 3.52
N HIS A 86 -5.03 -3.88 3.98
CA HIS A 86 -3.95 -3.18 3.28
C HIS A 86 -2.61 -3.92 3.38
N LEU A 87 -2.28 -4.54 4.52
CA LEU A 87 -1.05 -5.31 4.69
C LEU A 87 -1.02 -6.58 3.82
N ILE A 88 -2.13 -7.31 3.68
CA ILE A 88 -2.14 -8.52 2.84
C ILE A 88 -1.92 -8.19 1.35
N LEU A 89 -2.38 -7.01 0.90
CA LEU A 89 -2.21 -6.56 -0.47
C LEU A 89 -0.81 -5.99 -0.70
N ALA A 90 -0.35 -5.08 0.17
CA ALA A 90 1.00 -4.52 0.11
C ALA A 90 2.08 -5.61 0.23
N GLY A 91 1.88 -6.53 1.16
CA GLY A 91 2.76 -7.69 1.37
C GLY A 91 2.60 -8.80 0.32
N LYS A 92 1.68 -8.65 -0.64
CA LYS A 92 1.36 -9.60 -1.72
C LYS A 92 1.01 -11.01 -1.22
N LEU A 93 0.46 -11.12 0.00
CA LEU A 93 -0.04 -12.39 0.54
C LEU A 93 -1.36 -12.79 -0.11
N PHE A 94 -2.15 -11.78 -0.49
CA PHE A 94 -3.35 -11.92 -1.29
C PHE A 94 -3.26 -11.01 -2.50
N GLN A 95 -3.99 -11.37 -3.56
CA GLN A 95 -4.14 -10.56 -4.75
C GLN A 95 -5.61 -10.47 -5.13
N LYS A 96 -5.97 -9.38 -5.82
CA LYS A 96 -7.27 -9.24 -6.47
C LYS A 96 -7.21 -10.01 -7.79
N VAL A 97 -8.27 -10.74 -8.13
CA VAL A 97 -8.39 -11.43 -9.42
C VAL A 97 -9.79 -11.22 -9.98
N SER A 98 -9.93 -11.26 -11.31
CA SER A 98 -11.24 -11.26 -11.96
C SER A 98 -12.14 -12.40 -11.47
N GLY A 99 -13.34 -12.05 -11.03
CA GLY A 99 -14.43 -12.96 -10.71
C GLY A 99 -15.59 -12.88 -11.71
N LYS A 100 -16.72 -13.50 -11.38
CA LYS A 100 -17.93 -13.44 -12.23
C LYS A 100 -18.47 -12.00 -12.30
N GLY A 101 -18.81 -11.55 -13.51
CA GLY A 101 -19.49 -10.26 -13.74
C GLY A 101 -18.65 -9.04 -13.35
N SER A 102 -17.37 -9.03 -13.74
CA SER A 102 -16.36 -7.97 -13.49
C SER A 102 -16.12 -7.57 -12.03
N ARG A 103 -16.63 -8.35 -11.06
CA ARG A 103 -16.30 -8.16 -9.65
C ARG A 103 -14.97 -8.82 -9.32
N LEU A 104 -14.13 -8.12 -8.57
CA LEU A 104 -12.87 -8.65 -8.09
C LEU A 104 -13.09 -9.61 -6.91
N VAL A 105 -12.29 -10.65 -6.87
CA VAL A 105 -12.25 -11.63 -5.79
C VAL A 105 -10.87 -11.60 -5.16
N LEU A 106 -10.81 -11.71 -3.84
CA LEU A 106 -9.55 -11.81 -3.14
C LEU A 106 -9.08 -13.28 -3.10
N LYS A 107 -7.84 -13.54 -3.49
CA LYS A 107 -7.25 -14.89 -3.51
C LYS A 107 -5.88 -14.91 -2.85
N PRO A 108 -5.54 -15.99 -2.11
CA PRO A 108 -4.21 -16.14 -1.55
C PRO A 108 -3.19 -16.35 -2.66
N THR A 109 -1.96 -15.89 -2.45
CA THR A 109 -0.82 -16.17 -3.33
C THR A 109 0.08 -17.24 -2.68
N GLY A 110 1.04 -17.77 -3.44
CA GLY A 110 2.08 -18.64 -2.86
C GLY A 110 2.94 -17.95 -1.78
N ARG A 111 2.89 -16.61 -1.70
CA ARG A 111 3.59 -15.84 -0.67
C ARG A 111 2.94 -15.97 0.71
N LEU A 112 1.63 -16.26 0.79
CA LEU A 112 0.96 -16.55 2.06
C LEU A 112 1.54 -17.80 2.71
N GLN A 113 1.75 -18.87 1.94
CA GLN A 113 2.38 -20.09 2.45
C GLN A 113 3.80 -19.84 2.96
N ALA A 114 4.60 -19.09 2.19
CA ALA A 114 5.95 -18.70 2.62
C ALA A 114 5.93 -17.86 3.92
N TYR A 115 4.91 -17.02 4.12
CA TYR A 115 4.72 -16.27 5.37
C TYR A 115 4.35 -17.19 6.53
N GLU A 116 3.48 -18.18 6.31
CA GLU A 116 3.06 -19.15 7.32
C GLU A 116 4.24 -19.99 7.85
N GLU A 117 5.26 -20.23 7.02
CA GLU A 117 6.50 -20.96 7.37
C GLU A 117 7.52 -20.13 8.18
N LEU A 118 7.33 -18.81 8.31
CA LEU A 118 8.21 -17.96 9.11
C LEU A 118 8.05 -18.21 10.63
N LYS A 119 9.11 -17.94 11.39
CA LYS A 119 9.03 -17.87 12.86
C LYS A 119 8.13 -16.72 13.31
N LEU A 120 7.66 -16.73 14.56
CA LEU A 120 6.77 -15.68 15.07
C LEU A 120 7.42 -14.29 15.01
N THR A 121 8.69 -14.18 15.42
CA THR A 121 9.46 -12.93 15.33
C THR A 121 9.59 -12.45 13.87
N GLU A 122 9.89 -13.36 12.94
CA GLU A 122 9.98 -13.06 11.50
C GLU A 122 8.62 -12.65 10.91
N LYS A 123 7.51 -13.27 11.35
CA LYS A 123 6.14 -12.89 10.96
C LYS A 123 5.78 -11.48 11.43
N TYR A 124 6.14 -11.13 12.67
CA TYR A 124 5.96 -9.78 13.19
C TYR A 124 6.74 -8.77 12.33
N PHE A 125 8.02 -9.04 12.07
CA PHE A 125 8.83 -8.14 11.25
C PHE A 125 8.38 -8.07 9.81
N PHE A 126 7.85 -9.15 9.21
CA PHE A 126 7.23 -9.06 7.90
C PHE A 126 6.06 -8.06 7.90
N LEU A 127 5.20 -8.07 8.92
CA LEU A 127 4.07 -7.14 9.01
C LEU A 127 4.53 -5.70 9.25
N LEU A 128 5.49 -5.49 10.16
CA LEU A 128 6.03 -4.17 10.45
C LEU A 128 6.77 -3.59 9.24
N GLU A 129 7.57 -4.43 8.59
CA GLU A 129 8.26 -4.14 7.34
C GLU A 129 7.27 -3.75 6.23
N THR A 130 6.20 -4.53 6.07
CA THR A 130 5.16 -4.27 5.07
C THR A 130 4.42 -2.96 5.36
N LEU A 131 4.09 -2.69 6.63
CA LEU A 131 3.51 -1.41 7.04
C LEU A 131 4.46 -0.27 6.68
N TRP A 132 5.73 -0.37 7.04
CA TRP A 132 6.67 0.74 6.93
C TRP A 132 7.05 1.05 5.48
N ILE A 133 7.28 0.02 4.67
CA ILE A 133 7.88 0.15 3.34
C ILE A 133 6.85 0.08 2.22
N ASP A 134 5.94 -0.89 2.28
CA ASP A 134 5.14 -1.30 1.13
C ASP A 134 3.70 -0.75 1.19
N ALA A 135 3.19 -0.45 2.40
CA ALA A 135 1.84 0.07 2.58
C ALA A 135 1.74 1.56 2.21
N ASP A 136 0.68 1.90 1.49
CA ASP A 136 0.32 3.29 1.21
C ASP A 136 -0.41 3.86 2.44
N TRP A 137 0.31 4.68 3.19
CA TRP A 137 -0.18 5.29 4.43
C TRP A 137 -1.35 6.25 4.18
N LYS A 138 -1.51 6.80 2.97
CA LYS A 138 -2.67 7.61 2.59
C LYS A 138 -3.94 6.77 2.46
N LYS A 139 -3.83 5.49 2.02
CA LYS A 139 -4.97 4.55 1.96
C LYS A 139 -5.33 3.98 3.34
N LEU A 140 -4.34 3.88 4.23
CA LEU A 140 -4.54 3.52 5.63
C LEU A 140 -5.20 4.64 6.44
N GLN A 141 -5.03 5.88 6.00
CA GLN A 141 -5.74 7.03 6.55
C GLN A 141 -7.17 7.05 6.04
N VAL A 142 -8.13 7.24 6.95
CA VAL A 142 -9.56 7.16 6.64
C VAL A 142 -10.18 8.56 6.43
N GLU A 143 -9.43 9.61 6.77
CA GLU A 143 -9.82 11.02 6.65
C GLU A 143 -8.81 11.81 5.81
N TYR A 144 -9.30 12.89 5.19
CA TYR A 144 -8.47 13.82 4.43
C TYR A 144 -7.78 14.80 5.38
N SER A 145 -6.46 14.86 5.35
CA SER A 145 -5.66 15.91 5.99
C SER A 145 -4.88 16.67 4.92
N TRP A 146 -4.84 18.00 5.04
CA TRP A 146 -4.04 18.87 4.17
C TRP A 146 -2.53 18.66 4.35
N HIS A 147 -2.10 18.12 5.49
CA HIS A 147 -0.70 17.80 5.78
C HIS A 147 -0.53 16.29 5.89
N SER A 148 0.45 15.74 5.14
CA SER A 148 0.82 14.34 5.25
C SER A 148 1.48 14.09 6.61
N PHE A 149 0.85 13.28 7.45
CA PHE A 149 1.40 12.91 8.76
C PHE A 149 2.71 12.12 8.65
N LEU A 150 3.04 11.58 7.46
CA LEU A 150 4.38 11.03 7.16
C LEU A 150 5.49 12.00 7.58
N TYR A 151 5.26 13.31 7.42
CA TYR A 151 6.25 14.32 7.79
C TYR A 151 6.56 14.36 9.29
N SER A 152 5.65 13.89 10.14
CA SER A 152 5.82 13.83 11.59
C SER A 152 6.34 12.49 12.11
N VAL A 153 6.48 11.47 11.25
CA VAL A 153 6.82 10.11 11.69
C VAL A 153 8.18 10.06 12.34
N ARG A 154 9.17 10.72 11.74
CA ARG A 154 10.51 10.80 12.32
C ARG A 154 10.48 11.44 13.70
N ASP A 155 9.86 12.61 13.83
CA ASP A 155 9.78 13.35 15.09
C ASP A 155 9.05 12.55 16.18
N VAL A 156 8.00 11.82 15.82
CA VAL A 156 7.27 10.94 16.75
C VAL A 156 8.12 9.75 17.18
N MET A 157 8.85 9.10 16.26
CA MET A 157 9.75 8.00 16.62
C MET A 157 10.90 8.49 17.51
N GLU A 158 11.50 9.64 17.19
CA GLU A 158 12.54 10.27 18.01
C GLU A 158 11.98 10.62 19.41
N TYR A 159 10.83 11.27 19.47
CA TYR A 159 10.17 11.60 20.73
C TYR A 159 9.91 10.36 21.58
N LEU A 160 9.31 9.32 20.99
CA LEU A 160 9.00 8.05 21.65
C LEU A 160 10.27 7.37 22.16
N SER A 161 11.36 7.40 21.40
CA SER A 161 12.64 6.80 21.80
C SER A 161 13.27 7.41 23.05
N MET A 162 12.86 8.63 23.42
CA MET A 162 13.32 9.36 24.60
C MET A 162 12.39 9.23 25.81
N ARG A 163 11.26 8.53 25.65
CA ARG A 163 10.23 8.35 26.70
C ARG A 163 10.60 7.24 27.67
N GLN A 164 10.09 7.34 28.89
CA GLN A 164 10.17 6.26 29.87
C GLN A 164 9.07 5.22 29.59
N PRO A 165 9.40 3.94 29.40
CA PRO A 165 8.39 2.89 29.27
C PRO A 165 7.42 2.89 30.46
N GLY A 166 6.12 2.82 30.18
CA GLY A 166 5.07 2.84 31.18
C GLY A 166 4.63 4.24 31.63
N GLU A 167 5.31 5.32 31.21
CA GLU A 167 4.84 6.67 31.50
C GLU A 167 3.55 6.98 30.72
N GLU A 168 2.63 7.71 31.35
CA GLU A 168 1.41 8.14 30.66
C GLU A 168 1.63 9.50 30.02
N ILE A 169 1.42 9.57 28.71
CA ILE A 169 1.54 10.80 27.92
C ILE A 169 0.14 11.28 27.61
N GLN A 170 -0.23 12.39 28.22
CA GLN A 170 -1.52 13.05 27.99
C GLN A 170 -1.55 13.71 26.62
N LEU A 171 -2.59 13.41 25.85
CA LEU A 171 -2.82 13.95 24.50
C LEU A 171 -3.86 15.07 24.47
N LYS A 172 -4.47 15.38 25.62
CA LYS A 172 -5.49 16.42 25.80
C LYS A 172 -5.27 17.23 27.08
N GLY A 173 -5.85 18.43 27.10
CA GLY A 173 -5.70 19.43 28.17
C GLY A 173 -5.22 20.78 27.64
N GLU A 174 -5.36 21.84 28.45
CA GLU A 174 -4.95 23.20 28.09
C GLU A 174 -3.41 23.30 27.89
N ASP A 175 -2.65 22.46 28.59
CA ASP A 175 -1.18 22.45 28.60
C ASP A 175 -0.54 21.34 27.74
N THR A 176 -1.24 20.77 26.75
CA THR A 176 -0.64 19.71 25.91
C THR A 176 0.51 20.24 25.07
N SER A 177 1.64 19.52 25.08
CA SER A 177 2.80 19.81 24.22
C SER A 177 2.45 19.76 22.73
N ASP A 178 3.26 20.41 21.89
CA ASP A 178 3.09 20.35 20.43
C ASP A 178 3.16 18.92 19.90
N MET A 179 3.98 18.06 20.51
CA MET A 179 4.06 16.65 20.17
C MET A 179 2.77 15.89 20.48
N ALA A 180 2.11 16.21 21.59
CA ALA A 180 0.80 15.64 21.92
C ALA A 180 -0.26 16.02 20.87
N ARG A 181 -0.22 17.27 20.36
CA ARG A 181 -1.11 17.71 19.27
C ARG A 181 -0.81 16.99 17.95
N ILE A 182 0.46 16.78 17.63
CA ILE A 182 0.89 15.98 16.48
C ILE A 182 0.35 14.55 16.61
N LEU A 183 0.57 13.89 17.74
CA LEU A 183 0.06 12.54 18.00
C LEU A 183 -1.46 12.45 17.92
N LEU A 184 -2.19 13.45 18.38
CA LEU A 184 -3.65 13.49 18.25
C LEU A 184 -4.09 13.48 16.78
N SER A 185 -3.32 14.11 15.89
CA SER A 185 -3.59 14.11 14.44
C SER A 185 -3.34 12.76 13.76
N TRP A 186 -2.65 11.82 14.42
CA TRP A 186 -2.35 10.50 13.86
C TRP A 186 -3.60 9.61 13.74
N ASN A 187 -4.70 9.94 14.44
CA ASN A 187 -5.99 9.27 14.28
C ASN A 187 -5.81 7.72 14.35
N TYR A 188 -6.15 6.95 13.31
CA TYR A 188 -6.01 5.49 13.31
C TYR A 188 -4.56 5.00 13.45
N PHE A 189 -3.55 5.81 13.12
CA PHE A 189 -2.16 5.42 13.35
C PHE A 189 -1.82 5.30 14.84
N LEU A 190 -2.54 6.01 15.74
CA LEU A 190 -2.46 5.72 17.18
C LEU A 190 -2.83 4.26 17.48
N LEU A 191 -3.88 3.75 16.84
CA LEU A 191 -4.31 2.37 16.98
C LEU A 191 -3.37 1.40 16.26
N TYR A 192 -2.91 1.71 15.04
CA TYR A 192 -2.01 0.82 14.30
C TYR A 192 -0.72 0.58 15.07
N PHE A 193 -0.07 1.64 15.56
CA PHE A 193 1.15 1.50 16.37
C PHE A 193 0.88 0.82 17.71
N SER A 194 -0.31 1.01 18.29
CA SER A 194 -0.75 0.23 19.46
C SER A 194 -0.86 -1.26 19.16
N TYR A 195 -1.43 -1.65 18.01
CA TYR A 195 -1.49 -3.05 17.57
C TYR A 195 -0.10 -3.64 17.33
N PHE A 196 0.87 -2.85 16.87
CA PHE A 196 2.27 -3.28 16.77
C PHE A 196 3.02 -3.27 18.11
N GLY A 197 2.36 -2.89 19.22
CA GLY A 197 2.93 -2.92 20.57
C GLY A 197 3.78 -1.72 20.93
N PHE A 198 3.71 -0.61 20.18
CA PHE A 198 4.52 0.57 20.48
C PHE A 198 4.07 1.28 21.78
N TRP A 199 2.78 1.32 22.00
CA TRP A 199 2.16 1.91 23.17
C TRP A 199 0.80 1.27 23.42
N LYS A 200 0.25 1.44 24.62
CA LYS A 200 -1.17 1.27 24.87
C LYS A 200 -1.88 2.60 24.62
N VAL A 201 -3.10 2.56 24.08
CA VAL A 201 -3.94 3.75 23.88
C VAL A 201 -5.09 3.73 24.88
N THR A 202 -5.29 4.84 25.57
CA THR A 202 -6.52 5.13 26.32
C THR A 202 -7.44 5.95 25.42
N ARG A 203 -8.60 5.38 25.08
CA ARG A 203 -9.58 6.08 24.24
C ARG A 203 -10.18 7.24 25.02
N ASP A 204 -10.34 8.37 24.35
CA ASP A 204 -11.17 9.43 24.89
C ASP A 204 -12.64 9.02 24.81
N ALA A 205 -13.29 8.88 25.97
CA ALA A 205 -14.71 8.52 26.08
C ALA A 205 -15.66 9.71 25.96
N ASP A 206 -15.20 10.94 26.23
CA ASP A 206 -16.00 12.17 26.25
C ASP A 206 -16.33 12.68 24.83
N LEU A 207 -15.56 12.27 23.82
CA LEU A 207 -15.80 12.65 22.43
C LEU A 207 -16.96 11.96 21.74
N ALA A 208 -17.60 10.97 22.38
CA ALA A 208 -18.89 10.46 21.91
C ALA A 208 -19.99 11.54 21.88
N LEU A 209 -19.74 12.70 22.52
CA LEU A 209 -20.67 13.83 22.66
C LEU A 209 -20.43 14.97 21.65
N ARG A 210 -19.41 14.90 20.78
CA ARG A 210 -19.11 15.95 19.79
C ARG A 210 -19.41 15.47 18.39
N ASP A 211 -19.93 16.36 17.54
CA ASP A 211 -20.35 16.12 16.14
C ASP A 211 -19.14 15.94 15.19
N LEU A 212 -18.22 15.03 15.57
CA LEU A 212 -17.03 14.69 14.80
C LEU A 212 -17.36 13.63 13.74
N PRO A 213 -16.60 13.59 12.62
CA PRO A 213 -16.79 12.54 11.63
C PRO A 213 -16.64 11.15 12.28
N LYS A 214 -17.48 10.19 11.88
CA LYS A 214 -17.45 8.80 12.41
C LYS A 214 -16.11 8.08 12.28
N ARG A 215 -15.22 8.62 11.44
CA ARG A 215 -13.90 8.08 11.10
C ARG A 215 -12.79 8.68 11.97
N PHE A 216 -13.12 9.64 12.81
CA PHE A 216 -12.19 10.29 13.71
C PHE A 216 -11.94 9.39 14.92
N PHE A 217 -10.69 8.97 15.11
CA PHE A 217 -10.23 8.36 16.35
C PHE A 217 -9.49 9.39 17.20
N SER A 218 -9.73 9.33 18.49
CA SER A 218 -9.09 10.19 19.46
C SER A 218 -8.70 9.41 20.70
N ALA A 219 -7.57 9.80 21.27
CA ALA A 219 -7.03 9.23 22.49
C ALA A 219 -6.94 10.33 23.55
N GLU A 220 -7.19 9.94 24.80
CA GLU A 220 -6.94 10.77 25.97
C GLU A 220 -5.44 10.73 26.30
N SER A 221 -4.86 9.53 26.30
CA SER A 221 -3.45 9.31 26.58
C SER A 221 -2.89 8.12 25.80
N ILE A 222 -1.57 8.05 25.75
CA ILE A 222 -0.83 6.84 25.36
C ILE A 222 0.18 6.45 26.43
N THR A 223 0.49 5.17 26.52
CA THR A 223 1.48 4.63 27.43
C THR A 223 2.52 3.84 26.64
N PRO A 224 3.71 4.41 26.34
CA PRO A 224 4.78 3.72 25.63
C PRO A 224 5.17 2.40 26.30
N SER A 225 5.33 1.34 25.51
CA SER A 225 5.85 0.07 26.02
C SER A 225 7.39 0.05 25.93
N SER A 226 8.04 -0.82 26.70
CA SER A 226 9.50 -1.01 26.58
C SER A 226 9.88 -1.48 25.17
N PHE A 227 9.05 -2.34 24.58
CA PHE A 227 9.19 -2.80 23.21
C PHE A 227 9.13 -1.65 22.21
N GLY A 228 8.10 -0.81 22.32
CA GLY A 228 7.86 0.33 21.44
C GLY A 228 8.95 1.39 21.47
N VAL A 229 9.34 1.83 22.68
CA VAL A 229 10.44 2.79 22.86
C VAL A 229 11.72 2.28 22.21
N THR A 230 12.00 0.97 22.35
CA THR A 230 13.21 0.35 21.77
C THR A 230 13.14 0.27 20.25
N LEU A 231 12.01 -0.15 19.66
CA LEU A 231 11.84 -0.17 18.21
C LEU A 231 11.88 1.23 17.59
N ALA A 232 11.24 2.22 18.25
CA ALA A 232 11.18 3.59 17.78
C ALA A 232 12.56 4.21 17.62
N ARG A 233 13.48 3.90 18.56
CA ARG A 233 14.89 4.32 18.45
C ARG A 233 15.55 3.78 17.18
N VAL A 234 15.37 2.50 16.88
CA VAL A 234 15.96 1.90 15.67
C VAL A 234 15.36 2.53 14.41
N LEU A 235 14.03 2.73 14.41
CA LEU A 235 13.31 3.33 13.29
C LEU A 235 13.77 4.76 13.00
N SER A 236 13.88 5.61 14.02
CA SER A 236 14.33 7.00 13.85
C SER A 236 15.79 7.10 13.42
N GLU A 237 16.66 6.21 13.90
CA GLU A 237 18.09 6.27 13.59
C GLU A 237 18.47 5.65 12.24
N THR A 238 17.70 4.67 11.75
CA THR A 238 18.13 3.83 10.61
C THR A 238 17.06 3.54 9.56
N ARG A 239 15.78 3.86 9.81
CA ARG A 239 14.65 3.55 8.91
C ARG A 239 13.77 4.78 8.65
N ASP A 240 14.40 5.93 8.43
CA ASP A 240 13.67 7.17 8.13
C ASP A 240 12.65 6.95 7.01
N ILE A 241 11.37 7.21 7.29
CA ILE A 241 10.26 6.76 6.45
C ILE A 241 10.32 7.33 5.03
N PHE A 242 10.93 8.50 4.82
CA PHE A 242 11.03 9.11 3.49
C PHE A 242 11.88 8.29 2.53
N TYR A 243 12.94 7.65 3.05
CA TYR A 243 13.83 6.81 2.24
C TYR A 243 13.27 5.40 2.06
N TRP A 244 12.42 4.95 2.98
CA TRP A 244 12.01 3.55 3.08
C TRP A 244 10.59 3.30 2.56
N ASN A 245 9.66 4.26 2.61
CA ASN A 245 8.28 4.06 2.16
C ASN A 245 8.17 4.24 0.64
N LEU A 246 7.94 3.14 -0.08
CA LEU A 246 7.90 3.12 -1.54
C LEU A 246 6.70 3.90 -2.12
N PRO A 247 5.48 3.82 -1.57
CA PRO A 247 4.37 4.66 -2.04
C PRO A 247 4.64 6.16 -1.90
N TYR A 248 5.27 6.61 -0.80
CA TYR A 248 5.70 7.99 -0.64
C TYR A 248 6.72 8.38 -1.72
N ARG A 249 7.75 7.56 -1.93
CA ARG A 249 8.79 7.83 -2.94
C ARG A 249 8.23 7.90 -4.36
N ARG A 250 7.32 7.00 -4.70
CA ARG A 250 6.56 7.02 -5.96
C ARG A 250 5.81 8.34 -6.12
N LYS A 251 5.11 8.78 -5.07
CA LYS A 251 4.30 9.99 -5.09
C LYS A 251 5.11 11.27 -5.23
N GLU A 252 6.17 11.41 -4.44
CA GLU A 252 6.94 12.66 -4.36
C GLU A 252 8.05 12.75 -5.40
N TYR A 253 8.62 11.61 -5.81
CA TYR A 253 9.80 11.56 -6.68
C TYR A 253 9.60 10.75 -7.96
N GLY A 254 8.43 10.16 -8.19
CA GLY A 254 8.16 9.38 -9.40
C GLY A 254 8.89 8.04 -9.46
N GLU A 255 9.45 7.56 -8.35
CA GLU A 255 10.27 6.35 -8.37
C GLU A 255 9.42 5.07 -8.46
N TRP A 256 9.48 4.35 -9.58
CA TRP A 256 8.74 3.10 -9.77
C TRP A 256 9.41 1.86 -9.17
N GLN A 257 10.73 1.80 -9.20
CA GLN A 257 11.55 0.69 -8.69
C GLN A 257 12.55 1.14 -7.62
N ALA A 258 12.16 2.08 -6.76
CA ALA A 258 13.00 2.51 -5.65
C ALA A 258 13.46 1.31 -4.80
N ILE A 259 14.72 1.34 -4.39
CA ILE A 259 15.27 0.40 -3.42
C ILE A 259 15.02 1.01 -2.03
N PRO A 260 14.32 0.32 -1.11
CA PRO A 260 14.09 0.86 0.24
C PRO A 260 15.41 1.26 0.91
N GLY A 261 15.45 2.48 1.44
CA GLY A 261 16.62 3.05 2.11
C GLY A 261 17.69 3.62 1.17
N SER A 262 17.55 3.54 -0.17
CA SER A 262 18.48 4.18 -1.10
C SER A 262 18.40 5.72 -1.03
N PRO A 263 19.41 6.45 -1.52
CA PRO A 263 19.33 7.91 -1.60
C PRO A 263 18.09 8.35 -2.39
N LEU A 264 17.55 9.51 -2.05
CA LEU A 264 16.49 10.13 -2.84
C LEU A 264 17.09 10.70 -4.14
N PRO A 265 16.30 10.88 -5.20
CA PRO A 265 16.80 11.50 -6.43
C PRO A 265 17.46 12.85 -6.17
N GLY A 266 18.70 13.01 -6.62
CA GLY A 266 19.52 14.21 -6.38
C GLY A 266 20.41 14.16 -5.13
N GLU A 267 20.39 13.07 -4.36
CA GLU A 267 21.26 12.88 -3.19
C GLU A 267 22.37 11.85 -3.45
N ASP A 268 23.59 12.14 -3.00
CA ASP A 268 24.77 11.28 -3.22
C ASP A 268 24.93 10.14 -2.20
N SER A 269 24.23 10.19 -1.06
CA SER A 269 24.39 9.16 0.00
C SER A 269 23.19 9.02 0.92
N SER A 270 22.85 7.79 1.26
CA SER A 270 21.93 7.45 2.35
C SER A 270 22.57 6.38 3.25
N ALA A 271 22.27 6.45 4.54
CA ALA A 271 22.65 5.39 5.47
C ALA A 271 21.68 4.21 5.30
N GLY A 272 22.16 3.10 4.72
CA GLY A 272 21.41 1.83 4.68
C GLY A 272 20.77 1.45 3.35
N ALA A 273 21.24 2.01 2.22
CA ALA A 273 20.77 1.64 0.89
C ALA A 273 20.80 0.12 0.65
N GLY A 274 19.64 -0.50 0.45
CA GLY A 274 19.51 -1.92 0.14
C GLY A 274 19.75 -2.87 1.32
N GLU A 275 19.91 -2.37 2.54
CA GLU A 275 19.95 -3.19 3.75
C GLU A 275 18.57 -3.83 4.01
N PRO A 276 18.48 -5.09 4.47
CA PRO A 276 17.19 -5.65 4.91
C PRO A 276 16.59 -4.86 6.06
N PHE A 277 15.28 -4.56 6.02
CA PHE A 277 14.60 -3.72 7.02
C PHE A 277 14.83 -4.23 8.45
N PHE A 278 14.72 -5.54 8.65
CA PHE A 278 14.79 -6.18 9.96
C PHE A 278 16.19 -6.19 10.59
N LEU A 279 17.25 -5.95 9.82
CA LEU A 279 18.63 -6.24 10.23
C LEU A 279 19.05 -5.49 11.52
N PRO A 280 18.79 -4.18 11.70
CA PRO A 280 19.16 -3.45 12.92
C PRO A 280 18.38 -3.88 14.15
N PHE A 281 17.25 -4.57 13.97
CA PHE A 281 16.43 -5.08 15.07
C PHE A 281 16.89 -6.44 15.58
N THR A 282 17.73 -7.14 14.83
CA THR A 282 18.23 -8.49 15.20
C THR A 282 18.82 -8.58 16.62
N PRO A 283 19.55 -7.60 17.16
CA PRO A 283 20.09 -7.69 18.52
C PRO A 283 19.05 -7.57 19.64
N LEU A 284 17.79 -7.26 19.31
CA LEU A 284 16.69 -7.12 20.29
C LEU A 284 15.99 -8.45 20.60
N PHE A 285 16.43 -9.55 19.97
CA PHE A 285 15.79 -10.86 20.07
C PHE A 285 16.85 -11.95 20.35
N PRO A 286 16.45 -13.13 20.88
CA PRO A 286 17.36 -14.26 21.00
C PRO A 286 18.01 -14.62 19.66
N GLU A 287 19.23 -15.14 19.72
CA GLU A 287 20.00 -15.48 18.52
C GLU A 287 19.22 -16.40 17.59
N GLY A 288 19.13 -16.02 16.31
CA GLY A 288 18.43 -16.77 15.28
C GLY A 288 16.90 -16.63 15.26
N GLU A 289 16.28 -15.91 16.19
CA GLU A 289 14.83 -15.65 16.16
C GLU A 289 14.39 -14.73 15.01
N LEU A 290 15.25 -13.77 14.65
CA LEU A 290 15.03 -12.87 13.53
C LEU A 290 16.21 -12.97 12.56
N ALA A 291 16.06 -13.76 11.50
CA ALA A 291 17.11 -13.93 10.49
C ALA A 291 16.68 -13.47 9.09
N LYS A 292 15.37 -13.38 8.84
CA LYS A 292 14.80 -13.01 7.55
C LYS A 292 13.39 -12.44 7.68
N THR A 293 12.97 -11.75 6.62
CA THR A 293 11.56 -11.59 6.25
C THR A 293 11.36 -12.22 4.87
N LEU A 294 10.17 -12.07 4.27
CA LEU A 294 9.97 -12.51 2.91
C LEU A 294 10.63 -11.54 1.92
N PRO A 295 11.48 -12.03 0.99
CA PRO A 295 12.20 -11.15 0.09
C PRO A 295 11.22 -10.32 -0.74
N ARG A 296 11.51 -9.02 -0.88
CA ARG A 296 10.92 -8.20 -1.94
C ARG A 296 11.49 -8.69 -3.26
N LYS A 297 10.87 -9.73 -3.81
CA LYS A 297 11.07 -9.99 -5.23
C LYS A 297 10.45 -8.76 -5.90
N GLY A 298 11.29 -7.95 -6.55
CA GLY A 298 10.81 -6.98 -7.53
C GLY A 298 9.80 -7.67 -8.44
N VAL A 299 8.92 -6.90 -9.08
CA VAL A 299 8.00 -7.49 -10.04
C VAL A 299 8.83 -8.30 -11.03
N LYS A 300 8.68 -9.63 -10.99
CA LYS A 300 9.38 -10.49 -11.93
C LYS A 300 8.80 -10.18 -13.30
N PHE A 301 9.66 -10.01 -14.29
CA PHE A 301 9.22 -9.96 -15.67
C PHE A 301 8.38 -11.21 -15.97
N VAL A 302 7.10 -11.00 -16.27
CA VAL A 302 6.19 -12.07 -16.70
C VAL A 302 6.18 -12.04 -18.23
N ASP A 303 6.91 -12.97 -18.82
CA ASP A 303 6.96 -13.07 -20.28
C ASP A 303 5.65 -13.62 -20.85
N GLY A 304 5.32 -13.22 -22.08
CA GLY A 304 4.15 -13.69 -22.79
C GLY A 304 3.49 -12.65 -23.68
N THR A 305 2.25 -12.94 -24.03
CA THR A 305 1.36 -12.07 -24.80
C THR A 305 0.18 -11.65 -23.91
N TYR A 306 -0.06 -10.35 -23.85
CA TYR A 306 -1.10 -9.72 -23.05
C TYR A 306 -2.24 -9.28 -23.96
N VAL A 307 -3.48 -9.50 -23.53
CA VAL A 307 -4.68 -9.02 -24.23
C VAL A 307 -5.38 -8.00 -23.35
N PHE A 308 -5.37 -6.76 -23.81
CA PHE A 308 -6.09 -5.67 -23.16
C PHE A 308 -7.40 -5.39 -23.87
N LYS A 309 -8.48 -5.29 -23.12
CA LYS A 309 -9.72 -4.66 -23.59
C LYS A 309 -9.68 -3.19 -23.21
N VAL A 310 -9.68 -2.33 -24.21
CA VAL A 310 -9.68 -0.88 -24.08
C VAL A 310 -11.08 -0.39 -24.42
N ALA A 311 -11.79 0.20 -23.47
CA ALA A 311 -13.17 0.64 -23.62
C ALA A 311 -13.31 2.14 -23.35
N LEU A 312 -13.98 2.84 -24.27
CA LEU A 312 -14.37 4.24 -24.10
C LEU A 312 -15.83 4.35 -23.63
N ALA A 313 -16.66 3.39 -24.04
CA ALA A 313 -18.02 3.20 -23.52
C ALA A 313 -18.36 1.70 -23.53
N LYS A 314 -19.51 1.35 -22.94
CA LYS A 314 -19.98 -0.05 -22.82
C LYS A 314 -19.96 -0.79 -24.17
N ASP A 315 -20.45 -0.14 -25.22
CA ASP A 315 -20.58 -0.70 -26.57
C ASP A 315 -19.53 -0.10 -27.54
N LEU A 316 -18.43 0.43 -27.00
CA LEU A 316 -17.33 1.01 -27.77
C LEU A 316 -15.97 0.62 -27.18
N TRP A 317 -15.37 -0.43 -27.74
CA TRP A 317 -14.14 -1.00 -27.22
C TRP A 317 -13.27 -1.67 -28.30
N ARG A 318 -12.01 -1.93 -27.96
CA ARG A 318 -10.99 -2.58 -28.79
C ARG A 318 -10.27 -3.64 -27.96
N ARG A 319 -9.95 -4.79 -28.54
CA ARG A 319 -9.01 -5.75 -27.94
C ARG A 319 -7.65 -5.62 -28.61
N ILE A 320 -6.64 -5.35 -27.80
CA ILE A 320 -5.26 -5.13 -28.23
C ILE A 320 -4.39 -6.25 -27.67
N GLU A 321 -3.79 -7.01 -28.57
CA GLU A 321 -2.79 -8.02 -28.27
C GLU A 321 -1.39 -7.40 -28.33
N ILE A 322 -0.60 -7.55 -27.25
CA ILE A 322 0.71 -6.92 -27.10
C ILE A 322 1.71 -7.86 -26.41
N SER A 323 2.97 -7.85 -26.83
CA SER A 323 4.06 -8.58 -26.16
C SER A 323 4.41 -7.97 -24.80
N ALA A 324 4.83 -8.83 -23.86
CA ALA A 324 5.43 -8.43 -22.58
C ALA A 324 6.65 -7.48 -22.72
N ASP A 325 7.35 -7.53 -23.85
CA ASP A 325 8.54 -6.72 -24.12
C ASP A 325 8.22 -5.29 -24.59
N HIS A 326 6.99 -5.03 -25.03
CA HIS A 326 6.57 -3.69 -25.41
C HIS A 326 6.39 -2.81 -24.17
N THR A 327 6.43 -1.50 -24.37
CA THR A 327 6.27 -0.51 -23.31
C THR A 327 4.82 -0.04 -23.16
N LEU A 328 4.54 0.76 -22.12
CA LEU A 328 3.27 1.49 -22.05
C LEU A 328 3.15 2.52 -23.19
N LEU A 329 4.26 3.07 -23.69
CA LEU A 329 4.26 3.92 -24.88
C LEU A 329 3.79 3.16 -26.14
N ASP A 330 4.17 1.90 -26.29
CA ASP A 330 3.67 1.07 -27.40
C ASP A 330 2.16 0.79 -27.26
N LEU A 331 1.67 0.61 -26.03
CA LEU A 331 0.24 0.46 -25.76
C LEU A 331 -0.52 1.77 -26.08
N HIS A 332 0.00 2.93 -25.67
CA HIS A 332 -0.52 4.25 -26.01
C HIS A 332 -0.72 4.40 -27.53
N ARG A 333 0.34 4.16 -28.31
CA ARG A 333 0.31 4.23 -29.77
C ARG A 333 -0.70 3.26 -30.38
N ALA A 334 -0.85 2.08 -29.78
CA ALA A 334 -1.84 1.09 -30.22
C ALA A 334 -3.28 1.55 -29.96
N ILE A 335 -3.54 2.20 -28.81
CA ILE A 335 -4.85 2.76 -28.46
C ILE A 335 -5.22 3.88 -29.43
N GLN A 336 -4.34 4.86 -29.61
CA GLN A 336 -4.51 5.99 -30.54
C GLN A 336 -4.90 5.50 -31.94
N LYS A 337 -4.12 4.56 -32.49
CA LYS A 337 -4.41 3.91 -33.77
C LYS A 337 -5.75 3.16 -33.79
N ALA A 338 -6.15 2.53 -32.70
CA ALA A 338 -7.38 1.75 -32.62
C ALA A 338 -8.65 2.60 -32.61
N TYR A 339 -8.53 3.85 -32.15
CA TYR A 339 -9.60 4.84 -32.11
C TYR A 339 -9.48 5.92 -33.19
N ASN A 340 -8.44 5.87 -34.02
CA ASN A 340 -8.17 6.88 -35.06
C ASN A 340 -8.03 8.28 -34.46
N PHE A 341 -7.32 8.36 -33.33
CA PHE A 341 -6.89 9.60 -32.72
C PHE A 341 -5.45 9.91 -33.15
N ASP A 342 -5.12 11.19 -33.15
CA ASP A 342 -3.80 11.76 -33.34
C ASP A 342 -3.09 11.90 -31.99
N ASP A 343 -1.78 11.61 -31.98
CA ASP A 343 -0.92 11.68 -30.78
C ASP A 343 -0.42 13.11 -30.55
N ASP A 344 -1.33 14.03 -30.26
CA ASP A 344 -1.10 15.48 -30.23
C ASP A 344 -1.14 16.10 -28.82
N HIS A 345 -1.54 15.34 -27.80
CA HIS A 345 -1.64 15.79 -26.41
C HIS A 345 -0.95 14.85 -25.41
N LEU A 346 -0.78 15.34 -24.18
CA LEU A 346 -0.24 14.57 -23.06
C LEU A 346 -1.22 13.49 -22.58
N TYR A 347 -0.68 12.48 -21.90
CA TYR A 347 -1.44 11.32 -21.44
C TYR A 347 -0.79 10.63 -20.26
N SER A 348 -1.59 9.87 -19.52
CA SER A 348 -1.16 9.07 -18.37
C SER A 348 -1.86 7.71 -18.32
N PHE A 349 -1.15 6.70 -17.83
CA PHE A 349 -1.75 5.44 -17.39
C PHE A 349 -1.81 5.40 -15.86
N PHE A 350 -3.02 5.40 -15.30
CA PHE A 350 -3.26 5.23 -13.86
C PHE A 350 -3.51 3.76 -13.55
N MET A 351 -2.53 3.12 -12.91
CA MET A 351 -2.45 1.69 -12.66
C MET A 351 -3.47 1.19 -11.63
N ASP A 352 -4.04 2.09 -10.84
CA ASP A 352 -5.13 1.83 -9.90
C ASP A 352 -6.52 2.20 -10.46
N GLY A 353 -6.60 2.56 -11.75
CA GLY A 353 -7.84 2.88 -12.44
C GLY A 353 -8.47 4.22 -12.06
N LYS A 354 -7.74 5.09 -11.34
CA LYS A 354 -8.27 6.36 -10.84
C LYS A 354 -7.55 7.54 -11.49
N ALA A 355 -8.31 8.40 -12.16
CA ALA A 355 -7.79 9.63 -12.73
C ALA A 355 -7.07 10.46 -11.66
N TRP A 356 -5.94 11.04 -12.04
CA TRP A 356 -5.12 11.94 -11.20
C TRP A 356 -4.55 11.29 -9.93
N SER A 357 -4.52 9.96 -9.85
CA SER A 357 -3.81 9.25 -8.77
C SER A 357 -2.29 9.30 -8.96
N HIS A 358 -1.54 9.03 -7.89
CA HIS A 358 -0.07 8.93 -7.95
C HIS A 358 0.42 7.55 -8.42
N GLU A 359 -0.47 6.58 -8.57
CA GLU A 359 -0.15 5.26 -9.12
C GLU A 359 -0.17 5.33 -10.64
N ARG A 360 0.71 6.15 -11.23
CA ARG A 360 0.67 6.47 -12.67
C ARG A 360 2.02 6.36 -13.37
N PHE A 361 1.95 6.21 -14.69
CA PHE A 361 3.04 6.47 -15.62
C PHE A 361 2.61 7.60 -16.57
N ILE A 362 3.49 8.58 -16.77
CA ILE A 362 3.19 9.82 -17.48
C ILE A 362 3.85 9.86 -18.86
N SER A 363 3.40 10.78 -19.72
CA SER A 363 3.96 10.98 -21.05
C SER A 363 5.46 11.33 -20.98
N PRO A 364 6.31 10.85 -21.91
CA PRO A 364 7.75 11.19 -21.92
C PRO A 364 8.04 12.69 -22.10
N TYR A 365 7.02 13.46 -22.48
CA TYR A 365 7.08 14.91 -22.66
C TYR A 365 6.69 15.70 -21.40
N GLU A 366 6.35 15.02 -20.31
CA GLU A 366 6.13 15.63 -18.99
C GLU A 366 7.40 15.63 -18.14
N GLU A 367 7.58 16.68 -17.35
CA GLU A 367 8.60 16.70 -16.30
C GLU A 367 8.26 15.71 -15.18
N GLY A 368 9.26 15.03 -14.64
CA GLY A 368 9.11 14.09 -13.53
C GLY A 368 9.23 12.64 -13.99
N GLY A 369 8.33 11.77 -13.53
CA GLY A 369 8.33 10.33 -13.83
C GLY A 369 7.37 9.58 -12.92
N PRO A 370 7.22 8.26 -13.09
CA PRO A 370 7.90 7.42 -14.09
C PRO A 370 7.26 7.59 -15.49
N TRP A 371 8.07 7.49 -16.55
CA TRP A 371 7.58 7.63 -17.92
C TRP A 371 7.10 6.30 -18.52
N VAL A 372 6.18 6.37 -19.48
CA VAL A 372 5.59 5.19 -20.14
C VAL A 372 6.55 4.40 -21.03
N ASP A 373 7.68 4.97 -21.43
CA ASP A 373 8.73 4.33 -22.23
C ASP A 373 9.87 3.70 -21.40
N ASP A 374 9.89 3.97 -20.10
CA ASP A 374 10.82 3.36 -19.15
C ASP A 374 10.38 1.97 -18.65
N VAL A 375 9.14 1.57 -18.92
CA VAL A 375 8.56 0.35 -18.37
C VAL A 375 7.96 -0.54 -19.45
N ARG A 376 8.25 -1.84 -19.36
CA ARG A 376 7.64 -2.87 -20.21
C ARG A 376 6.40 -3.46 -19.57
N ILE A 377 5.47 -3.95 -20.40
CA ILE A 377 4.23 -4.59 -19.94
C ILE A 377 4.51 -5.74 -18.96
N GLY A 378 5.52 -6.56 -19.23
CA GLY A 378 5.92 -7.68 -18.37
C GLY A 378 6.46 -7.27 -17.00
N GLU A 379 6.87 -6.01 -16.81
CA GLU A 379 7.47 -5.47 -15.58
C GLU A 379 6.44 -4.83 -14.63
N LEU A 380 5.19 -4.68 -15.08
CA LEU A 380 4.14 -4.00 -14.33
C LEU A 380 3.46 -4.90 -13.29
N GLY A 381 3.64 -6.22 -13.40
CA GLY A 381 3.13 -7.17 -12.41
C GLY A 381 1.62 -7.26 -12.42
N LEU A 382 1.05 -7.05 -13.61
CA LEU A 382 -0.39 -7.02 -13.82
C LEU A 382 -1.03 -8.37 -13.54
N PHE A 383 -2.29 -8.33 -13.12
CA PHE A 383 -3.12 -9.52 -12.95
C PHE A 383 -4.34 -9.48 -13.87
N ILE A 384 -4.83 -10.66 -14.26
CA ILE A 384 -6.05 -10.78 -15.07
C ILE A 384 -7.23 -10.17 -14.30
N GLY A 385 -7.92 -9.22 -14.93
CA GLY A 385 -8.98 -8.41 -14.33
C GLY A 385 -8.53 -7.04 -13.82
N GLN A 386 -7.24 -6.74 -13.85
CA GLN A 386 -6.77 -5.42 -13.45
C GLN A 386 -7.31 -4.37 -14.40
N ASN A 387 -7.90 -3.32 -13.82
CA ASN A 387 -8.35 -2.14 -14.54
C ASN A 387 -7.34 -1.02 -14.37
N ILE A 388 -6.85 -0.52 -15.49
CA ILE A 388 -6.01 0.65 -15.63
C ILE A 388 -6.86 1.73 -16.30
N LEU A 389 -6.66 2.99 -15.95
CA LEU A 389 -7.24 4.12 -16.68
C LEU A 389 -6.17 4.71 -17.57
N TYR A 390 -6.41 4.74 -18.88
CA TYR A 390 -5.64 5.54 -19.81
C TYR A 390 -6.38 6.87 -20.03
N LEU A 391 -5.76 7.96 -19.59
CA LEU A 391 -6.27 9.32 -19.76
C LEU A 391 -5.44 9.98 -20.85
N PHE A 392 -6.10 10.37 -21.93
CA PHE A 392 -5.50 11.10 -23.04
C PHE A 392 -6.12 12.49 -23.13
N ASP A 393 -5.28 13.49 -23.41
CA ASP A 393 -5.63 14.89 -23.40
C ASP A 393 -6.08 15.38 -22.01
N TYR A 394 -5.24 16.18 -21.37
CA TYR A 394 -5.52 16.71 -20.03
C TYR A 394 -6.56 17.84 -20.03
N GLY A 395 -6.87 18.42 -21.19
CA GLY A 395 -7.94 19.39 -21.35
C GLY A 395 -9.29 18.72 -21.51
N ASP A 396 -9.40 17.83 -22.51
CA ASP A 396 -10.66 17.17 -22.87
C ASP A 396 -10.95 15.87 -22.08
N GLU A 397 -9.95 15.34 -21.37
CA GLU A 397 -10.04 14.18 -20.47
C GLU A 397 -10.66 12.92 -21.11
N TRP A 398 -10.10 12.45 -22.24
CA TRP A 398 -10.52 11.17 -22.83
C TRP A 398 -10.15 10.01 -21.91
N HIS A 399 -11.17 9.40 -21.30
CA HIS A 399 -11.03 8.31 -20.33
C HIS A 399 -11.28 6.93 -20.96
N PHE A 400 -10.21 6.16 -21.14
CA PHE A 400 -10.29 4.77 -21.59
C PHE A 400 -10.06 3.81 -20.43
N GLN A 401 -11.03 2.93 -20.18
CA GLN A 401 -10.86 1.81 -19.27
C GLN A 401 -10.07 0.71 -19.97
N VAL A 402 -8.90 0.36 -19.43
CA VAL A 402 -7.99 -0.65 -19.96
C VAL A 402 -7.98 -1.86 -19.01
N GLU A 403 -8.69 -2.91 -19.38
CA GLU A 403 -8.78 -4.15 -18.61
C GLU A 403 -7.83 -5.21 -19.18
N LEU A 404 -6.99 -5.82 -18.33
CA LEU A 404 -6.20 -6.99 -18.72
C LEU A 404 -7.08 -8.25 -18.70
N GLU A 405 -7.48 -8.75 -19.86
CA GLU A 405 -8.35 -9.93 -19.97
C GLU A 405 -7.56 -11.26 -19.97
N GLU A 406 -6.33 -11.26 -20.50
CA GLU A 406 -5.56 -12.50 -20.68
C GLU A 406 -4.05 -12.29 -20.63
N ILE A 407 -3.33 -13.27 -20.08
CA ILE A 407 -1.87 -13.42 -20.19
C ILE A 407 -1.59 -14.82 -20.75
N ARG A 408 -1.04 -14.88 -21.96
CA ARG A 408 -0.62 -16.13 -22.63
C ARG A 408 0.89 -16.29 -22.51
N THR A 409 1.34 -17.22 -21.69
CA THR A 409 2.78 -17.51 -21.47
C THR A 409 3.39 -18.41 -22.54
N GLU A 410 2.57 -18.98 -23.41
CA GLU A 410 2.97 -19.87 -24.50
C GLU A 410 2.61 -19.26 -25.86
N GLY A 411 3.35 -19.65 -26.91
CA GLY A 411 3.13 -19.18 -28.27
C GLY A 411 4.03 -18.01 -28.70
N LEU A 412 3.90 -17.61 -29.97
CA LEU A 412 4.72 -16.55 -30.54
C LEU A 412 4.18 -15.17 -30.14
N LYS A 413 5.04 -14.37 -29.51
CA LYS A 413 4.73 -12.98 -29.14
C LYS A 413 4.56 -12.11 -30.40
N PRO A 414 3.60 -11.16 -30.42
CA PRO A 414 3.41 -10.28 -31.56
C PRO A 414 4.60 -9.31 -31.66
N ARG A 415 5.17 -9.15 -32.88
CA ARG A 415 6.27 -8.20 -33.14
C ARG A 415 5.87 -6.72 -33.03
N LYS A 416 4.58 -6.43 -33.13
CA LYS A 416 3.96 -5.11 -32.98
C LYS A 416 2.59 -5.32 -32.33
N PRO A 417 2.07 -4.35 -31.56
CA PRO A 417 0.70 -4.44 -31.04
C PRO A 417 -0.32 -4.68 -32.16
N LYS A 418 -1.32 -5.53 -31.91
CA LYS A 418 -2.36 -5.89 -32.88
C LYS A 418 -3.75 -5.66 -32.31
N ILE A 419 -4.62 -5.02 -33.08
CA ILE A 419 -6.05 -4.95 -32.77
C ILE A 419 -6.67 -6.25 -33.26
N ILE A 420 -7.08 -7.11 -32.33
CA ILE A 420 -7.62 -8.45 -32.64
C ILE A 420 -9.15 -8.45 -32.71
N GLU A 421 -9.81 -7.46 -32.09
CA GLU A 421 -11.26 -7.32 -32.09
C GLU A 421 -11.67 -5.86 -31.85
N ARG A 422 -12.84 -5.47 -32.33
CA ARG A 422 -13.39 -4.11 -32.16
C ARG A 422 -14.92 -4.14 -32.13
N GLU A 423 -15.51 -3.24 -31.35
CA GLU A 423 -16.95 -3.00 -31.28
C GLU A 423 -17.21 -1.48 -31.23
N GLY A 424 -18.25 -1.02 -31.92
CA GLY A 424 -18.62 0.40 -31.97
C GLY A 424 -17.72 1.27 -32.88
N LYS A 425 -18.33 2.31 -33.46
CA LYS A 425 -17.64 3.32 -34.28
C LYS A 425 -16.80 4.22 -33.37
N ALA A 426 -15.54 4.46 -33.74
CA ALA A 426 -14.71 5.43 -33.03
C ALA A 426 -15.32 6.84 -33.15
N PRO A 427 -15.29 7.66 -32.07
CA PRO A 427 -15.75 9.03 -32.14
C PRO A 427 -14.78 9.87 -32.97
N GLU A 428 -15.25 11.04 -33.39
CA GLU A 428 -14.33 12.09 -33.80
C GLU A 428 -13.55 12.57 -32.57
N GLN A 429 -12.24 12.81 -32.72
CA GLN A 429 -11.39 13.19 -31.60
C GLN A 429 -11.73 14.59 -31.07
N TYR A 430 -11.99 15.55 -31.96
CA TYR A 430 -12.41 16.90 -31.60
C TYR A 430 -13.53 17.33 -32.54
N GLY A 431 -14.56 18.00 -31.99
CA GLY A 431 -15.54 18.66 -32.84
C GLY A 431 -14.92 19.88 -33.50
N TYR A 432 -15.18 20.10 -34.78
CA TYR A 432 -14.85 21.39 -35.41
C TYR A 432 -15.62 22.51 -34.70
N TYR A 433 -14.91 23.42 -34.03
CA TYR A 433 -15.48 24.73 -33.72
C TYR A 433 -15.63 25.46 -35.06
N GLU A 434 -16.86 25.66 -35.53
CA GLU A 434 -17.12 26.68 -36.55
C GLU A 434 -16.81 28.04 -35.89
N GLU A 435 -15.79 28.74 -36.40
CA GLU A 435 -15.44 30.12 -36.02
C GLU A 435 -16.57 31.11 -36.30
#